data_AF-A0A1X7LIL2-F1
#
_entry.id   AF-A0A1X7LIL2-F1
#
_cell.length_a   1.000
_cell.length_b   1.000
_cell.length_c   1.000
_cell.angle_alpha   90.00
_cell.angle_beta   90.00
_cell.angle_gamma   90.00
#
_symmetry.space_group_name_H-M   'P 1'
#
loop_
_entity.id
_entity.type
_entity.pdbx_description
1 polymer ?
#
loop_
_entity_poly.entity_id
_entity_poly.type
_entity_poly.pdbx_seq_one_letter_code
_entity_poly.pdbx_strand_id
1 'polypeptide(L)'
;MGKFISIFFIIAQLSLGSLFVYAGVRKFIPNPARKSSSTELVPGSTKKQMVKFIGGLKANSYFWPFLGIVEIVAGLLLISQFFAVGGAIILLPVTLNIFLFHIFLKPEDVSGGILSALYLVVNILITTKKYKLLKSIIYTNKPFQL
;
A
#
# COMPACT_ATOMS: atom_id res chain seq x y z
N MET A 1 -10.48 -13.43 21.97
CA MET A 1 -10.87 -12.81 20.68
C MET A 1 -11.64 -13.83 19.88
N GLY A 2 -12.86 -13.55 19.43
CA GLY A 2 -13.69 -14.54 18.72
C GLY A 2 -13.02 -15.04 17.44
N LYS A 3 -13.17 -16.33 17.12
CA LYS A 3 -12.60 -16.96 15.91
C LYS A 3 -12.95 -16.17 14.63
N PHE A 4 -14.17 -15.64 14.55
CA PHE A 4 -14.65 -14.81 13.45
C PHE A 4 -13.83 -13.52 13.23
N ILE A 5 -13.49 -12.80 14.30
CA ILE A 5 -12.66 -11.58 14.20
C ILE A 5 -11.30 -11.93 13.59
N SER A 6 -10.68 -13.02 14.03
CA SER A 6 -9.36 -13.42 13.50
C SER A 6 -9.42 -13.79 12.02
N ILE A 7 -10.45 -14.50 11.58
CA ILE A 7 -10.66 -14.86 10.17
C ILE A 7 -10.84 -13.59 9.32
N PHE A 8 -11.67 -12.65 9.79
CA PHE A 8 -11.88 -11.38 9.09
C PHE A 8 -10.57 -10.63 8.84
N PHE A 9 -9.69 -10.54 9.85
CA PHE A 9 -8.39 -9.88 9.69
C PHE A 9 -7.47 -10.60 8.70
N ILE A 10 -7.50 -11.94 8.67
CA ILE A 10 -6.72 -12.72 7.71
C ILE A 10 -7.22 -12.45 6.29
N ILE A 11 -8.54 -12.42 6.08
CA ILE A 11 -9.15 -12.08 4.79
C ILE A 11 -8.74 -10.66 4.37
N ALA A 12 -8.88 -9.67 5.27
CA ALA A 12 -8.49 -8.29 4.98
C ALA A 12 -7.01 -8.17 4.59
N GLN A 13 -6.13 -8.91 5.28
CA GLN A 13 -4.69 -8.97 4.97
C GLN A 13 -4.41 -9.59 3.61
N LEU A 14 -5.06 -10.71 3.28
CA LEU A 14 -4.90 -11.37 1.98
C LEU A 14 -5.41 -10.48 0.84
N SER A 15 -6.56 -9.84 1.03
CA SER A 15 -7.11 -8.88 0.08
C SER A 15 -6.17 -7.69 -0.13
N LEU A 16 -5.66 -7.09 0.95
CA LEU A 16 -4.71 -5.98 0.87
C LEU A 16 -3.43 -6.41 0.15
N GLY A 17 -2.83 -7.54 0.52
CA GLY A 17 -1.64 -8.06 -0.15
C GLY A 17 -1.87 -8.30 -1.65
N SER A 18 -2.98 -8.93 -2.01
CA SER A 18 -3.34 -9.21 -3.41
C SER A 18 -3.56 -7.94 -4.23
N LEU A 19 -4.23 -6.95 -3.66
CA LEU A 19 -4.43 -5.64 -4.28
C LEU A 19 -3.11 -4.93 -4.59
N PHE A 20 -2.14 -4.99 -3.67
CA PHE A 20 -0.84 -4.35 -3.86
C PHE A 20 0.07 -5.11 -4.82
N VAL A 21 0.02 -6.45 -4.86
CA VAL A 21 0.65 -7.23 -5.93
C VAL A 21 0.09 -6.83 -7.29
N TYR A 22 -1.24 -6.77 -7.41
CA TYR A 22 -1.90 -6.35 -8.64
C TYR A 22 -1.53 -4.91 -9.04
N ALA A 23 -1.53 -3.98 -8.08
CA ALA A 23 -1.15 -2.59 -8.31
C ALA A 23 0.30 -2.46 -8.81
N GLY A 24 1.23 -3.20 -8.20
CA GLY A 24 2.63 -3.20 -8.58
C GLY A 24 2.86 -3.82 -9.97
N VAL A 25 2.25 -4.96 -10.28
CA VAL A 25 2.35 -5.60 -11.62
C VAL A 25 1.84 -4.65 -12.70
N ARG A 26 0.73 -3.94 -12.45
CA ARG A 26 0.19 -2.96 -13.39
C ARG A 26 1.10 -1.77 -13.68
N LYS A 27 2.10 -1.49 -12.85
CA LYS A 27 3.07 -0.41 -13.12
C LYS A 27 4.08 -0.77 -14.21
N PHE A 28 4.26 -2.05 -14.49
CA PHE A 28 5.13 -2.55 -15.57
C PHE A 28 4.41 -2.67 -16.91
N ILE A 29 3.07 -2.75 -16.90
CA ILE A 29 2.26 -2.83 -18.12
C ILE A 29 2.02 -1.41 -18.64
N PRO A 30 2.53 -1.04 -19.83
CA PRO A 30 2.25 0.27 -20.42
C PRO A 30 0.74 0.38 -20.69
N ASN A 31 0.06 1.32 -20.03
CA ASN A 31 -1.36 1.57 -20.29
C ASN A 31 -1.50 2.82 -21.19
N PRO A 32 -1.82 2.65 -22.49
CA PRO A 32 -1.97 3.77 -23.43
C PRO A 32 -3.12 4.71 -23.03
N ALA A 33 -4.17 4.23 -22.36
CA ALA A 33 -5.29 5.04 -21.91
C ALA A 33 -4.96 6.03 -20.77
N ARG A 34 -3.81 5.87 -20.10
CA ARG A 34 -3.39 6.77 -19.00
C ARG A 34 -2.64 8.01 -19.49
N LYS A 35 -2.18 8.02 -20.75
CA LYS A 35 -1.49 9.15 -21.39
C LYS A 35 -2.39 10.35 -21.66
N SER A 36 -3.72 10.18 -21.74
CA SER A 36 -4.66 11.28 -21.98
C SER A 36 -4.79 12.22 -20.77
N SER A 37 -4.67 11.69 -19.55
CA SER A 37 -4.76 12.51 -18.33
C SER A 37 -3.62 13.51 -18.12
N SER A 38 -2.52 13.38 -18.87
CA SER A 38 -1.37 14.30 -18.82
C SER A 38 -1.37 15.38 -19.90
N THR A 39 -2.26 15.31 -20.90
CA THR A 39 -2.17 16.15 -22.12
C THR A 39 -3.45 16.94 -22.41
N GLU A 40 -4.59 16.63 -21.78
CA GLU A 40 -5.73 17.55 -21.85
C GLU A 40 -5.42 18.84 -21.08
N LEU A 41 -5.63 19.98 -21.75
CA LEU A 41 -5.61 21.32 -21.19
C LEU A 41 -6.80 21.46 -20.21
N VAL A 42 -6.68 20.88 -19.00
CA VAL A 42 -7.78 20.87 -18.03
C VAL A 42 -7.73 22.12 -17.14
N PRO A 43 -8.83 22.89 -17.02
CA PRO A 43 -8.88 24.04 -16.11
C PRO A 43 -8.88 23.56 -14.65
N GLY A 44 -7.93 24.05 -13.84
CA GLY A 44 -7.86 23.77 -12.40
C GLY A 44 -6.42 23.62 -11.88
N SER A 45 -6.07 24.36 -10.82
CA SER A 45 -4.72 24.39 -10.23
C SER A 45 -4.29 23.06 -9.60
N THR A 46 -5.22 22.28 -9.05
CA THR A 46 -4.95 21.01 -8.33
C THR A 46 -4.65 19.85 -9.28
N LYS A 47 -5.41 19.71 -10.37
CA LYS A 47 -5.19 18.65 -11.38
C LYS A 47 -3.84 18.79 -12.09
N LYS A 48 -3.38 20.03 -12.31
CA LYS A 48 -2.05 20.34 -12.85
C LYS A 48 -0.91 19.90 -11.92
N GLN A 49 -1.08 20.02 -10.60
CA GLN A 49 -0.10 19.57 -9.61
C GLN A 49 -0.02 18.04 -9.57
N MET A 50 -1.17 17.35 -9.63
CA MET A 50 -1.24 15.89 -9.75
C MET A 50 -0.45 15.36 -10.95
N VAL A 51 -0.67 15.96 -12.13
CA VAL A 51 0.03 15.58 -13.36
C VAL A 51 1.53 15.82 -13.24
N LYS A 52 1.96 16.96 -12.68
CA LYS A 52 3.38 17.23 -12.43
C LYS A 52 4.01 16.23 -11.46
N PHE A 53 3.32 15.88 -10.38
CA PHE A 53 3.81 14.90 -9.41
C PHE A 53 3.99 13.52 -10.04
N ILE A 54 2.94 12.96 -10.67
CA ILE A 54 3.03 11.66 -11.35
C ILE A 54 4.04 11.70 -12.49
N GLY A 55 4.06 12.81 -13.24
CA GLY A 55 5.04 13.06 -14.30
C GLY A 55 6.47 13.02 -13.78
N GLY A 56 6.77 13.69 -12.67
CA GLY A 56 8.09 13.66 -12.02
C GLY A 56 8.49 12.27 -11.52
N LEU A 57 7.56 11.51 -10.94
CA LEU A 57 7.82 10.12 -10.51
C LEU A 57 8.12 9.18 -11.67
N LYS A 58 7.58 9.47 -12.86
CA LYS A 58 7.78 8.71 -14.10
C LYS A 58 8.88 9.27 -14.99
N ALA A 59 9.32 10.51 -14.76
CA ALA A 59 10.34 11.18 -15.56
C ALA A 59 11.64 10.40 -15.51
N ASN A 60 11.91 9.77 -14.37
CA ASN A 60 13.06 8.91 -14.16
C ASN A 60 12.59 7.46 -14.37
N SER A 61 13.29 6.72 -15.23
CA SER A 61 13.05 5.29 -15.52
C SER A 61 13.32 4.35 -14.32
N TYR A 62 13.55 4.91 -13.14
CA TYR A 62 13.87 4.19 -11.90
C TYR A 62 12.71 4.13 -10.91
N PHE A 63 12.14 5.27 -10.50
CA PHE A 63 11.26 5.31 -9.32
C PHE A 63 9.92 4.61 -9.54
N TRP A 64 9.29 4.81 -10.70
CA TRP A 64 8.01 4.17 -11.03
C TRP A 64 8.07 2.64 -11.03
N PRO A 65 9.03 1.98 -11.71
CA PRO A 65 9.20 0.53 -11.61
C PRO A 65 9.69 0.10 -10.22
N PHE A 66 10.61 0.82 -9.57
CA PHE A 66 11.06 0.52 -8.20
C PHE A 66 9.88 0.45 -7.21
N LEU A 67 9.00 1.45 -7.24
CA LEU A 67 7.79 1.47 -6.42
C LEU A 67 6.89 0.26 -6.72
N GLY A 68 6.80 -0.17 -7.98
CA GLY A 68 6.09 -1.38 -8.36
C GLY A 68 6.72 -2.66 -7.78
N ILE A 69 8.06 -2.77 -7.77
CA ILE A 69 8.77 -3.89 -7.12
C ILE A 69 8.47 -3.91 -5.63
N VAL A 70 8.56 -2.76 -4.95
CA VAL A 70 8.29 -2.63 -3.51
C VAL A 70 6.86 -3.08 -3.19
N GLU A 71 5.86 -2.67 -3.97
CA GLU A 71 4.46 -3.07 -3.78
C GLU A 71 4.25 -4.58 -3.99
N ILE A 72 4.90 -5.18 -4.99
CA ILE A 72 4.83 -6.62 -5.25
C ILE A 72 5.46 -7.39 -4.09
N VAL A 73 6.68 -7.05 -3.70
CA VAL A 73 7.41 -7.73 -2.63
C VAL A 73 6.63 -7.63 -1.32
N ALA A 74 6.21 -6.43 -0.94
CA ALA A 74 5.44 -6.23 0.30
C ALA A 74 4.07 -6.92 0.26
N GLY A 75 3.39 -6.91 -0.89
CA GLY A 75 2.14 -7.62 -1.10
C GLY A 75 2.28 -9.15 -0.97
N LEU A 76 3.34 -9.73 -1.55
CA LEU A 76 3.66 -11.16 -1.41
C LEU A 76 4.00 -11.53 0.03
N LEU A 77 4.76 -10.69 0.75
CA LEU A 77 5.05 -10.90 2.17
C LEU A 77 3.78 -10.85 3.03
N LEU A 78 2.84 -9.95 2.73
CA LEU A 78 1.52 -9.91 3.37
C LEU A 78 0.71 -11.18 3.11
N ILE A 79 0.75 -11.73 1.89
CA ILE A 79 0.05 -12.97 1.52
C ILE A 79 0.66 -14.19 2.22
N SER A 80 1.99 -14.23 2.35
CA SER A 80 2.76 -15.34 2.94
C SER A 80 2.40 -15.68 4.39
N GLN A 81 1.65 -14.83 5.10
CA GLN A 81 1.22 -14.94 6.51
C GLN A 81 2.36 -14.92 7.55
N PHE A 82 3.45 -15.63 7.28
CA PHE A 82 4.65 -15.74 8.11
C PHE A 82 5.42 -14.43 8.16
N PHE A 83 5.74 -13.86 7.00
CA PHE A 83 6.45 -12.58 6.89
C PHE A 83 5.53 -11.35 6.80
N ALA A 84 4.26 -11.51 7.14
CA ALA A 84 3.26 -10.47 6.97
C ALA A 84 3.56 -9.19 7.77
N VAL A 85 4.30 -9.28 8.88
CA VAL A 85 4.77 -8.10 9.63
C VAL A 85 5.71 -7.25 8.79
N GLY A 86 6.71 -7.88 8.16
CA GLY A 86 7.66 -7.19 7.30
C GLY A 86 6.96 -6.55 6.10
N GLY A 87 6.06 -7.29 5.45
CA GLY A 87 5.23 -6.76 4.37
C GLY A 87 4.42 -5.53 4.80
N ALA A 88 3.71 -5.61 5.93
CA ALA A 88 2.89 -4.51 6.45
C ALA A 88 3.72 -3.24 6.75
N ILE A 89 4.89 -3.41 7.38
CA ILE A 89 5.82 -2.31 7.69
C ILE A 89 6.34 -1.64 6.43
N ILE A 90 6.77 -2.42 5.43
CA ILE A 90 7.24 -1.90 4.14
C ILE A 90 6.11 -1.16 3.41
N LEU A 91 4.89 -1.71 3.46
CA LEU A 91 3.73 -1.14 2.80
C LEU A 91 3.21 0.13 3.50
N LEU A 92 3.55 0.34 4.77
CA LEU A 92 3.06 1.45 5.60
C LEU A 92 3.37 2.83 5.00
N PRO A 93 4.64 3.19 4.70
CA PRO A 93 4.96 4.46 4.05
C PRO A 93 4.33 4.58 2.66
N VAL A 94 4.14 3.47 1.93
CA VAL A 94 3.49 3.46 0.62
C VAL A 94 2.00 3.81 0.74
N THR A 95 1.27 3.10 1.61
CA THR A 95 -0.16 3.38 1.88
C THR A 95 -0.38 4.79 2.40
N LEU A 96 0.53 5.30 3.24
CA LEU A 96 0.50 6.67 3.72
C LEU A 96 0.69 7.68 2.58
N ASN A 97 1.66 7.46 1.70
CA ASN A 97 1.90 8.34 0.56
C ASN A 97 0.69 8.37 -0.40
N ILE A 98 0.06 7.22 -0.68
CA ILE A 98 -1.15 7.14 -1.51
C ILE A 98 -2.31 7.91 -0.89
N PHE A 99 -2.49 7.81 0.43
CA PHE A 99 -3.53 8.53 1.17
C PHE A 99 -3.29 10.05 1.13
N LEU A 100 -2.07 10.50 1.42
CA LEU A 100 -1.69 11.92 1.36
C LEU A 100 -1.85 12.46 -0.08
N PHE A 101 -1.50 11.67 -1.08
CA PHE A 101 -1.70 12.04 -2.49
C PHE A 101 -3.17 12.33 -2.80
N HIS A 102 -4.13 11.53 -2.30
CA HIS A 102 -5.55 11.81 -2.52
C HIS A 102 -6.04 13.02 -1.74
N ILE A 103 -5.61 13.21 -0.49
CA ILE A 103 -5.98 14.40 0.30
C ILE A 103 -5.48 15.69 -0.34
N PHE A 104 -4.22 15.74 -0.74
CA PHE A 104 -3.58 16.98 -1.18
C PHE A 104 -3.67 17.23 -2.69
N LEU A 105 -3.51 16.19 -3.51
CA LEU A 105 -3.41 16.33 -4.97
C LEU A 105 -4.66 15.87 -5.71
N LYS A 106 -5.60 15.19 -5.04
CA LYS A 106 -6.85 14.71 -5.66
C LYS A 106 -8.08 14.79 -4.73
N PRO A 107 -8.32 15.91 -4.03
CA PRO A 107 -9.42 16.03 -3.05
C PRO A 107 -10.81 15.87 -3.67
N GLU A 108 -10.94 16.16 -4.96
CA GLU A 108 -12.16 15.96 -5.76
C GLU A 108 -12.53 14.47 -5.94
N ASP A 109 -11.57 13.55 -5.84
CA ASP A 109 -11.79 12.11 -5.90
C ASP A 109 -12.04 11.53 -4.50
N VAL A 110 -13.19 11.85 -3.94
CA VAL A 110 -13.63 11.40 -2.61
C VAL A 110 -13.59 9.87 -2.52
N SER A 111 -13.99 9.17 -3.59
CA SER A 111 -14.01 7.71 -3.63
C SER A 111 -12.62 7.10 -3.51
N GLY A 112 -11.64 7.61 -4.27
CA GLY A 112 -10.23 7.19 -4.17
C GLY A 112 -9.61 7.57 -2.82
N GLY A 113 -9.98 8.73 -2.27
CA GLY A 113 -9.59 9.16 -0.93
C GLY A 113 -10.02 8.17 0.15
N ILE A 114 -11.30 7.79 0.19
CA ILE A 114 -11.83 6.82 1.15
C ILE A 114 -11.16 5.46 1.00
N LEU A 115 -10.98 4.98 -0.23
CA LEU A 115 -10.33 3.71 -0.52
C LEU A 115 -8.87 3.70 -0.05
N SER A 116 -8.12 4.77 -0.30
CA SER A 116 -6.74 4.91 0.17
C SER A 116 -6.63 5.01 1.69
N ALA A 117 -7.59 5.66 2.34
CA ALA A 117 -7.70 5.70 3.80
C ALA A 117 -7.93 4.29 4.36
N LEU A 118 -8.81 3.51 3.73
CA LEU A 118 -9.07 2.13 4.11
C LEU A 118 -7.81 1.26 4.03
N TYR A 119 -7.02 1.41 2.95
CA TYR A 119 -5.74 0.70 2.82
C TYR A 119 -4.79 1.03 3.97
N LEU A 120 -4.65 2.32 4.31
CA LEU A 120 -3.80 2.76 5.40
C LEU A 120 -4.28 2.22 6.75
N VAL A 121 -5.58 2.32 7.04
CA VAL A 121 -6.18 1.83 8.29
C VAL A 121 -6.00 0.32 8.43
N VAL A 122 -6.32 -0.46 7.39
CA VAL A 122 -6.15 -1.92 7.41
C VAL A 122 -4.68 -2.28 7.63
N ASN A 123 -3.76 -1.58 6.97
CA ASN A 123 -2.33 -1.83 7.14
C ASN A 123 -1.82 -1.52 8.57
N ILE A 124 -2.28 -0.42 9.17
CA ILE A 124 -1.98 -0.06 10.57
C ILE A 124 -2.54 -1.11 11.53
N LEU A 125 -3.76 -1.58 11.32
CA LEU A 125 -4.38 -2.60 12.16
C LEU A 125 -3.61 -3.94 12.10
N ILE A 126 -3.22 -4.37 10.90
CA ILE A 126 -2.40 -5.59 10.70
C ILE A 126 -1.06 -5.44 11.41
N THR A 127 -0.38 -4.30 11.18
CA THR A 127 0.92 -4.00 11.79
C THR A 127 0.84 -4.02 13.30
N THR A 128 -0.13 -3.32 13.91
CA THR A 128 -0.27 -3.23 15.37
C THR A 128 -0.58 -4.59 16.00
N LYS A 129 -1.50 -5.36 15.40
CA LYS A 129 -1.90 -6.68 15.92
C LYS A 129 -0.76 -7.68 15.87
N LYS A 130 -0.04 -7.76 14.73
CA LYS A 130 1.07 -8.70 14.58
C LYS A 130 2.33 -8.22 15.27
N TYR A 131 2.57 -6.91 15.41
CA TYR A 131 3.68 -6.37 16.20
C TYR A 131 3.53 -6.72 17.69
N LYS A 132 2.32 -6.68 18.24
CA LYS A 132 2.06 -7.14 19.62
C LYS A 132 2.37 -8.63 19.80
N LEU A 133 2.01 -9.46 18.83
CA LEU A 133 2.36 -10.88 18.78
C LEU A 133 3.88 -11.09 18.69
N LEU A 134 4.56 -10.38 17.78
CA LEU A 134 6.00 -10.46 17.61
C LEU A 134 6.75 -10.01 18.86
N LYS A 135 6.35 -8.89 19.47
CA LYS A 135 6.90 -8.41 20.74
C LYS A 135 6.71 -9.45 21.86
N SER A 136 5.57 -10.12 21.91
CA SER A 136 5.33 -11.19 22.89
C SER A 136 6.24 -12.40 22.69
N ILE A 137 6.56 -12.76 21.44
CA ILE A 137 7.48 -13.87 21.13
C ILE A 137 8.92 -13.48 21.46
N ILE A 138 9.36 -12.28 21.06
CA ILE A 138 10.75 -11.82 21.25
C ILE A 138 11.06 -11.51 22.72
N TYR A 139 10.13 -10.91 23.47
CA TYR A 139 10.34 -10.58 24.90
C TYR A 139 10.02 -11.73 25.86
N THR A 140 9.45 -12.85 25.38
CA THR A 140 9.34 -14.06 26.20
C THR A 140 10.70 -14.75 26.21
N ASN A 141 11.58 -14.30 27.11
CA ASN A 141 12.78 -15.00 27.54
C ASN A 141 12.38 -16.30 28.27
N LYS A 142 11.96 -17.34 27.54
CA LYS A 142 12.18 -18.70 28.04
C LYS A 142 13.52 -19.15 27.47
N PRO A 143 14.54 -19.39 28.31
CA PRO A 143 15.77 -20.01 27.83
C PRO A 143 15.37 -21.33 27.15
N PHE A 144 15.86 -21.54 25.94
CA PHE A 144 15.79 -22.82 25.27
C PHE A 144 16.49 -23.83 26.19
N GLN A 145 15.72 -24.63 26.91
CA GLN A 145 16.25 -25.77 27.66
C GLN A 145 16.46 -26.88 26.63
N LEU A 146 17.70 -27.01 26.17
CA LEU A 146 18.21 -28.19 25.47
C LEU A 146 18.59 -29.27 26.48
#